data_AF-A0A960UXP6-F1
#
_entry.id   AF-A0A960UXP6-F1
#
_cell.length_a   1.000
_cell.length_b   1.000
_cell.length_c   1.000
_cell.angle_alpha   90.00
_cell.angle_beta   90.00
_cell.angle_gamma   90.00
#
_symmetry.space_group_name_H-M   'P 1'
#
loop_
_entity.id
_entity.type
_entity.pdbx_description
1 polymer ?
#
loop_
_entity_poly.entity_id
_entity_poly.type
_entity_poly.pdbx_seq_one_letter_code
_entity_poly.pdbx_strand_id
1 'polypeptide(L)'
;MFGNITVRSKLIMLLMAMGLLLLIIGGLGLFGMNSAVTNLRTIYRDRTVPVERLNRFRAMNLWNRILITASVATRNDSFTAKQMALVAENLKTNERLWKDVHDTNLTEEEKRLIARLDDSYGTFLAEGIQPAVESLQNREYEEANQILANRIRPLYGPASTVMDLPWWPPKSESWQKKVGVLPRRS
;
A
#
# COMPACT_ATOMS: atom_id res chain seq x y z
N MET A 1 -12.78 -26.91 62.20
CA MET A 1 -11.46 -26.80 62.86
C MET A 1 -10.81 -25.45 62.50
N PHE A 2 -11.22 -24.33 63.10
CA PHE A 2 -10.50 -23.04 62.98
C PHE A 2 -10.70 -22.17 64.24
N GLY A 3 -10.40 -22.76 65.41
CA GLY A 3 -10.45 -22.05 66.69
C GLY A 3 -9.13 -21.31 66.95
N ASN A 4 -9.25 -20.02 67.32
CA ASN A 4 -8.19 -19.15 67.87
C ASN A 4 -7.13 -18.55 66.91
N ILE A 5 -7.55 -18.04 65.75
CA ILE A 5 -6.69 -17.15 64.94
C ILE A 5 -6.74 -15.73 65.53
N THR A 6 -5.61 -15.25 66.05
CA THR A 6 -5.47 -13.88 66.58
C THR A 6 -5.76 -12.83 65.50
N VAL A 7 -6.33 -11.69 65.88
CA VAL A 7 -6.70 -10.60 64.96
C VAL A 7 -5.51 -10.15 64.09
N ARG A 8 -4.29 -10.19 64.65
CA ARG A 8 -3.03 -9.92 63.95
C ARG A 8 -2.78 -10.88 62.79
N SER A 9 -3.02 -12.19 62.96
CA SER A 9 -2.86 -13.18 61.87
C SER A 9 -3.87 -12.98 60.76
N LYS A 10 -5.11 -12.59 61.10
CA LYS A 10 -6.15 -12.29 60.08
C LYS A 10 -5.75 -11.08 59.23
N LEU A 11 -5.21 -10.03 59.85
CA LEU A 11 -4.70 -8.84 59.16
C LEU A 11 -3.52 -9.16 58.23
N ILE A 12 -2.54 -9.94 58.70
CA ILE A 12 -1.37 -10.32 57.89
C ILE A 12 -1.79 -11.21 56.69
N MET A 13 -2.71 -12.15 56.90
CA MET A 13 -3.23 -13.01 55.84
C MET A 13 -3.95 -12.20 54.76
N LEU A 14 -4.73 -11.19 55.15
CA LEU A 14 -5.46 -10.34 54.22
C LEU A 14 -4.52 -9.42 53.43
N LEU A 15 -3.49 -8.86 54.07
CA LEU A 15 -2.44 -8.08 53.40
C LEU A 15 -1.64 -8.91 52.39
N MET A 16 -1.24 -10.13 52.77
CA MET A 16 -0.55 -11.07 51.88
C MET A 16 -1.43 -11.46 50.69
N ALA A 17 -2.71 -11.74 50.92
CA ALA A 17 -3.66 -12.05 49.86
C ALA A 17 -3.82 -10.88 48.89
N MET A 18 -3.97 -9.64 49.39
CA MET A 18 -4.05 -8.44 48.53
C MET A 18 -2.76 -8.21 47.73
N GLY A 19 -1.59 -8.38 48.37
CA GLY A 19 -0.30 -8.25 47.69
C GLY A 19 -0.13 -9.26 46.56
N LEU A 20 -0.50 -10.53 46.81
CA LEU A 20 -0.47 -11.58 45.80
C LEU A 20 -1.41 -11.27 44.63
N LEU A 21 -2.61 -10.77 44.92
CA LEU A 21 -3.61 -10.42 43.92
C LEU A 21 -3.12 -9.27 43.02
N LEU A 22 -2.48 -8.25 43.61
CA LEU A 22 -1.84 -7.16 42.85
C LEU A 22 -0.70 -7.65 41.96
N LEU A 23 0.12 -8.60 42.43
CA LEU A 23 1.19 -9.20 41.61
C LEU A 23 0.63 -9.99 40.43
N ILE A 24 -0.46 -10.74 40.63
CA ILE A 24 -1.13 -11.50 39.56
C ILE A 24 -1.71 -10.54 38.51
N ILE A 25 -2.46 -9.52 38.93
CA ILE A 25 -3.04 -8.53 38.02
C ILE A 25 -1.94 -7.73 37.31
N GLY A 26 -0.90 -7.31 38.02
CA GLY A 26 0.24 -6.61 37.46
C GLY A 26 0.99 -7.45 36.42
N GLY A 27 1.21 -8.74 36.70
CA GLY A 27 1.80 -9.68 35.75
C GLY A 27 0.95 -9.90 34.50
N LEU A 28 -0.36 -10.09 34.66
CA LEU A 28 -1.31 -10.22 33.54
C LEU A 28 -1.39 -8.93 32.71
N GLY A 29 -1.35 -7.77 33.36
CA GLY A 29 -1.32 -6.46 32.71
C GLY A 29 -0.06 -6.27 31.86
N LEU A 30 1.11 -6.61 32.40
CA LEU A 30 2.38 -6.57 31.67
C LEU A 30 2.40 -7.56 30.49
N PHE A 31 1.88 -8.77 30.68
CA PHE A 31 1.81 -9.79 29.62
C PHE A 31 0.84 -9.40 28.49
N GLY A 32 -0.33 -8.84 28.85
CA GLY A 32 -1.29 -8.30 27.89
C GLY A 32 -0.74 -7.09 27.12
N MET A 33 -0.02 -6.20 27.80
CA MET A 33 0.59 -5.02 27.18
C MET A 33 1.73 -5.41 26.23
N ASN A 34 2.54 -6.42 26.57
CA ASN A 34 3.56 -6.96 25.66
C ASN A 34 2.96 -7.58 24.38
N SER A 35 1.80 -8.23 24.50
CA SER A 35 1.06 -8.78 23.35
C SER A 35 0.47 -7.67 22.47
N ALA A 36 -0.05 -6.61 23.09
CA ALA A 36 -0.55 -5.43 22.37
C ALA A 36 0.58 -4.67 21.65
N VAL A 37 1.75 -4.52 22.28
CA VAL A 37 2.93 -3.87 21.68
C VAL A 37 3.47 -4.68 20.50
N THR A 38 3.51 -6.00 20.60
CA THR A 38 3.94 -6.89 19.50
C THR A 38 3.01 -6.77 18.29
N ASN A 39 1.69 -6.73 18.53
CA ASN A 39 0.67 -6.56 17.48
C ASN A 39 0.70 -5.17 16.82
N LEU A 40 0.95 -4.11 17.59
CA LEU A 40 1.12 -2.75 17.06
C LEU A 40 2.39 -2.64 16.21
N ARG A 41 3.48 -3.31 16.61
CA ARG A 41 4.75 -3.30 15.87
C ARG A 41 4.65 -4.01 14.53
N THR A 42 3.91 -5.12 14.44
CA THR A 42 3.64 -5.81 13.17
C THR A 42 2.77 -4.95 12.25
N ILE A 43 1.73 -4.30 12.76
CA ILE A 43 0.93 -3.36 11.95
C ILE A 43 1.76 -2.19 11.42
N TYR A 44 2.65 -1.62 12.25
CA TYR A 44 3.43 -0.45 11.85
C TYR A 44 4.55 -0.81 10.86
N ARG A 45 5.35 -1.87 11.12
CA ARG A 45 6.43 -2.30 10.20
C ARG A 45 5.90 -2.93 8.92
N ASP A 46 4.80 -3.67 8.98
CA ASP A 46 4.31 -4.43 7.82
C ASP A 46 3.35 -3.63 6.93
N ARG A 47 2.79 -2.50 7.40
CA ARG A 47 1.78 -1.74 6.61
C ARG A 47 2.15 -0.33 6.22
N THR A 48 3.05 0.36 6.92
CA THR A 48 3.34 1.77 6.58
C THR A 48 4.37 1.92 5.46
N VAL A 49 5.40 1.06 5.45
CA VAL A 49 6.49 1.12 4.45
C VAL A 49 6.03 0.69 3.05
N PRO A 50 5.23 -0.38 2.87
CA PRO A 50 4.73 -0.74 1.53
C PRO A 50 3.75 0.29 0.95
N VAL A 51 2.95 0.94 1.80
CA VAL A 51 1.95 1.93 1.38
C VAL A 51 2.59 3.24 0.92
N GLU A 52 3.63 3.71 1.60
CA GLU A 52 4.36 4.91 1.17
C GLU A 52 5.00 4.69 -0.22
N ARG A 53 5.63 3.54 -0.42
CA ARG A 53 6.22 3.16 -1.72
C ARG A 53 5.17 3.05 -2.83
N LEU A 54 4.04 2.41 -2.54
CA LEU A 54 2.93 2.30 -3.50
C LEU A 54 2.34 3.68 -3.85
N ASN A 55 2.18 4.57 -2.87
CA ASN A 55 1.72 5.93 -3.11
C ASN A 55 2.72 6.74 -3.93
N ARG A 56 4.02 6.57 -3.70
CA ARG A 56 5.05 7.21 -4.50
C ARG A 56 5.06 6.69 -5.93
N PHE A 57 4.90 5.39 -6.12
CA PHE A 57 4.74 4.75 -7.43
C PHE A 57 3.53 5.31 -8.19
N ARG A 58 2.39 5.47 -7.51
CA ARG A 58 1.18 6.11 -8.07
C ARG A 58 1.44 7.54 -8.51
N ALA A 59 2.04 8.35 -7.64
CA ALA A 59 2.35 9.74 -7.91
C ALA A 59 3.26 9.88 -9.13
N MET A 60 4.29 9.05 -9.24
CA MET A 60 5.20 9.05 -10.40
C MET A 60 4.49 8.70 -11.71
N ASN A 61 3.56 7.75 -11.69
CA ASN A 61 2.73 7.43 -12.86
C ASN A 61 1.80 8.57 -13.27
N LEU A 62 1.21 9.27 -12.29
CA LEU A 62 0.41 10.46 -12.56
C LEU A 62 1.28 11.57 -13.18
N TRP A 63 2.47 11.80 -12.62
CA TRP A 63 3.42 12.78 -13.15
C TRP A 63 3.80 12.46 -14.59
N ASN A 64 4.13 11.21 -14.91
CA ASN A 64 4.46 10.80 -16.29
C ASN A 64 3.35 11.19 -17.28
N ARG A 65 2.09 10.99 -16.91
CA ARG A 65 0.95 11.39 -17.75
C ARG A 65 0.85 12.90 -17.94
N ILE A 66 1.09 13.67 -16.87
CA ILE A 66 1.10 15.14 -16.95
C ILE A 66 2.21 15.60 -17.89
N LEU A 67 3.41 15.03 -17.78
CA LEU A 67 4.56 15.36 -18.62
C LEU A 67 4.31 15.05 -20.10
N ILE A 68 3.74 13.89 -20.40
CA ILE A 68 3.35 13.50 -21.77
C ILE A 68 2.27 14.45 -22.29
N THR A 69 1.22 14.71 -21.51
CA THR A 69 0.13 15.61 -21.91
C THR A 69 0.63 17.03 -22.18
N ALA A 70 1.48 17.56 -21.31
CA ALA A 70 2.09 18.87 -21.49
C ALA A 70 2.94 18.92 -22.77
N SER A 71 3.72 17.87 -23.05
CA SER A 71 4.54 17.80 -24.26
C SER A 71 3.70 17.77 -25.53
N VAL A 72 2.62 16.98 -25.55
CA VAL A 72 1.64 16.93 -26.65
C VAL A 72 0.98 18.28 -26.88
N ALA A 73 0.66 19.01 -25.81
CA ALA A 73 0.00 20.31 -25.88
C ALA A 73 0.94 21.44 -26.31
N THR A 74 2.18 21.46 -25.79
CA THR A 74 3.16 22.52 -26.06
C THR A 74 3.82 22.37 -27.44
N ARG A 75 4.02 21.15 -27.95
CA ARG A 75 4.64 20.88 -29.26
C ARG A 75 5.95 21.64 -29.50
N ASN A 76 6.82 21.62 -28.49
CA ASN A 76 8.14 22.25 -28.55
C ASN A 76 9.23 21.23 -28.24
N ASP A 77 10.18 21.07 -29.15
CA ASP A 77 11.21 20.02 -29.07
C ASP A 77 12.07 20.11 -27.81
N SER A 78 12.55 21.31 -27.46
CA SER A 78 13.41 21.52 -26.28
C SER A 78 12.68 21.26 -24.97
N PHE A 79 11.41 21.70 -24.89
CA PHE A 79 10.55 21.39 -23.76
C PHE A 79 10.27 19.89 -23.67
N THR A 80 9.88 19.27 -24.79
CA THR A 80 9.54 17.85 -24.88
C THR A 80 10.73 16.97 -24.47
N ALA A 81 11.93 17.25 -24.96
CA ALA A 81 13.13 16.51 -24.61
C ALA A 81 13.39 16.54 -23.08
N LYS A 82 13.23 17.70 -22.44
CA LYS A 82 13.35 17.82 -20.98
C LYS A 82 12.30 16.99 -20.24
N GLN A 83 11.04 17.02 -20.70
CA GLN A 83 9.98 16.23 -20.07
C GLN A 83 10.18 14.73 -20.26
N MET A 84 10.62 14.27 -21.44
CA MET A 84 10.88 12.85 -21.68
C MET A 84 12.06 12.32 -20.87
N ALA A 85 13.07 13.16 -20.59
CA ALA A 85 14.13 12.80 -19.65
C ALA A 85 13.60 12.57 -18.23
N LEU A 86 12.69 13.44 -17.74
CA LEU A 86 12.04 13.26 -16.44
C LEU A 86 11.14 12.01 -16.41
N VAL A 87 10.42 11.72 -17.50
CA VAL A 87 9.63 10.48 -17.62
C VAL A 87 10.55 9.26 -17.50
N ALA A 88 11.70 9.25 -18.19
CA ALA A 88 12.66 8.16 -18.11
C ALA A 88 13.21 7.97 -16.67
N GLU A 89 13.51 9.06 -15.96
CA GLU A 89 13.95 9.01 -14.56
C GLU A 89 12.87 8.44 -13.64
N ASN A 90 11.62 8.88 -13.82
CA ASN A 90 10.48 8.37 -13.07
C ASN A 90 10.25 6.89 -13.32
N LEU A 91 10.36 6.42 -14.56
CA LEU A 91 10.22 5.01 -14.92
C LEU A 91 11.27 4.14 -14.21
N LYS A 92 12.54 4.59 -14.21
CA LYS A 92 13.63 3.91 -13.48
C LYS A 92 13.38 3.89 -11.97
N THR A 93 12.86 4.98 -11.41
CA THR A 93 12.54 5.02 -9.98
C THR A 93 11.36 4.12 -9.63
N ASN A 94 10.34 4.08 -10.49
CA ASN A 94 9.20 3.18 -10.36
C ASN A 94 9.63 1.72 -10.38
N GLU A 95 10.52 1.33 -11.29
CA GLU A 95 11.06 -0.04 -11.34
C GLU A 95 11.69 -0.45 -10.00
N ARG A 96 12.51 0.42 -9.40
CA ARG A 96 13.09 0.17 -8.08
C ARG A 96 12.04 0.09 -6.99
N LEU A 97 11.13 1.05 -6.90
CA LEU A 97 10.07 1.05 -5.88
C LEU A 97 9.18 -0.19 -6.00
N TRP A 98 8.91 -0.63 -7.22
CA TRP A 98 8.09 -1.80 -7.50
C TRP A 98 8.79 -3.10 -7.10
N LYS A 99 10.08 -3.23 -7.43
CA LYS A 99 10.92 -4.34 -6.94
C LYS A 99 10.94 -4.39 -5.41
N ASP A 100 11.12 -3.25 -4.77
CA ASP A 100 11.14 -3.14 -3.30
C ASP A 100 9.81 -3.53 -2.66
N VAL A 101 8.67 -3.44 -3.37
CA VAL A 101 7.35 -3.92 -2.91
C VAL A 101 7.27 -5.43 -3.01
N HIS A 102 7.74 -6.01 -4.13
CA HIS A 102 7.79 -7.46 -4.33
C HIS A 102 8.73 -8.18 -3.35
N ASP A 103 9.80 -7.51 -2.92
CA ASP A 103 10.77 -8.05 -1.95
C ASP A 103 10.25 -8.01 -0.49
N THR A 104 9.04 -7.50 -0.25
CA THR A 104 8.42 -7.52 1.09
C THR A 104 7.72 -8.84 1.42
N ASN A 105 7.50 -9.11 2.71
CA ASN A 105 6.72 -10.26 3.14
C ASN A 105 5.22 -10.06 2.88
N LEU A 106 4.79 -10.41 1.68
CA LEU A 106 3.41 -10.33 1.23
C LEU A 106 2.59 -11.56 1.64
N THR A 107 1.38 -11.33 2.12
CA THR A 107 0.38 -12.40 2.30
C THR A 107 -0.16 -12.89 0.95
N GLU A 108 -0.81 -14.06 0.92
CA GLU A 108 -1.36 -14.64 -0.32
C GLU A 108 -2.41 -13.76 -1.00
N GLU A 109 -3.19 -13.01 -0.24
CA GLU A 109 -4.15 -12.04 -0.79
C GLU A 109 -3.44 -10.85 -1.44
N GLU A 110 -2.37 -10.37 -0.81
CA GLU A 110 -1.56 -9.25 -1.29
C GLU A 110 -0.81 -9.60 -2.56
N LYS A 111 -0.24 -10.81 -2.65
CA LYS A 111 0.35 -11.35 -3.87
C LYS A 111 -0.64 -11.36 -5.03
N ARG A 112 -1.91 -11.75 -4.79
CA ARG A 112 -2.96 -11.73 -5.83
C ARG A 112 -3.34 -10.32 -6.28
N LEU A 113 -3.26 -9.33 -5.40
CA LEU A 113 -3.52 -7.94 -5.76
C LEU A 113 -2.34 -7.33 -6.53
N ILE A 114 -1.12 -7.59 -6.08
CA ILE A 114 0.11 -7.15 -6.76
C ILE A 114 0.22 -7.80 -8.14
N ALA A 115 -0.06 -9.10 -8.30
CA ALA A 115 -0.04 -9.75 -9.60
C ALA A 115 -1.05 -9.14 -10.60
N ARG A 116 -2.23 -8.73 -10.13
CA ARG A 116 -3.19 -7.99 -10.96
C ARG A 116 -2.66 -6.60 -11.33
N LEU A 117 -1.96 -5.97 -10.39
CA LEU A 117 -1.36 -4.68 -10.63
C LEU A 117 -0.20 -4.77 -11.63
N ASP A 118 0.63 -5.82 -11.55
CA ASP A 118 1.71 -6.13 -12.50
C ASP A 118 1.17 -6.22 -13.93
N ASP A 119 0.09 -6.98 -14.14
CA ASP A 119 -0.52 -7.16 -15.46
C ASP A 119 -1.07 -5.84 -16.03
N SER A 120 -1.84 -5.11 -15.21
CA SER A 120 -2.40 -3.81 -15.61
C SER A 120 -1.33 -2.74 -15.86
N TYR A 121 -0.28 -2.71 -15.03
CA TYR A 121 0.82 -1.77 -15.16
C TYR A 121 1.74 -2.10 -16.32
N GLY A 122 2.03 -3.39 -16.54
CA GLY A 122 2.78 -3.86 -17.69
C GLY A 122 2.11 -3.46 -19.00
N THR A 123 0.79 -3.66 -19.09
CA THR A 123 -0.03 -3.20 -20.23
C THR A 123 0.01 -1.67 -20.38
N PHE A 124 -0.15 -0.93 -19.29
CA PHE A 124 -0.08 0.55 -19.29
C PHE A 124 1.27 1.07 -19.79
N LEU A 125 2.38 0.42 -19.42
CA LEU A 125 3.72 0.78 -19.89
C LEU A 125 3.91 0.45 -21.37
N ALA A 126 3.63 -0.80 -21.75
CA ALA A 126 3.94 -1.33 -23.08
C ALA A 126 3.06 -0.73 -24.17
N GLU A 127 1.76 -0.53 -23.89
CA GLU A 127 0.81 -0.04 -24.89
C GLU A 127 0.56 1.48 -24.79
N GLY A 128 0.95 2.11 -23.69
CA GLY A 128 0.66 3.51 -23.42
C GLY A 128 1.92 4.36 -23.33
N ILE A 129 2.66 4.22 -22.23
CA ILE A 129 3.76 5.13 -21.89
C ILE A 129 4.93 5.02 -22.87
N GLN A 130 5.42 3.81 -23.15
CA GLN A 130 6.59 3.63 -24.02
C GLN A 130 6.35 4.14 -25.44
N PRO A 131 5.25 3.76 -26.14
CA PRO A 131 4.97 4.29 -27.47
C PRO A 131 4.80 5.81 -27.48
N ALA A 132 4.14 6.39 -26.47
CA ALA A 132 3.96 7.84 -26.41
C ALA A 132 5.30 8.59 -26.20
N VAL A 133 6.21 8.04 -25.40
CA VAL A 133 7.55 8.60 -25.20
C VAL A 133 8.35 8.54 -26.50
N GLU A 134 8.31 7.40 -27.19
CA GLU A 134 8.99 7.21 -28.48
C GLU A 134 8.48 8.21 -29.54
N SER A 135 7.16 8.29 -29.75
CA SER A 135 6.58 9.27 -30.68
C SER A 135 6.97 10.71 -30.31
N LEU A 136 6.96 11.07 -29.03
CA LEU A 136 7.37 12.41 -28.60
C LEU A 136 8.86 12.68 -28.82
N GLN A 137 9.73 11.68 -28.69
CA GLN A 137 11.15 11.79 -29.00
C GLN A 137 11.40 11.95 -30.52
N ASN A 138 10.57 11.31 -31.34
CA ASN A 138 10.59 11.41 -32.80
C ASN A 138 9.84 12.64 -33.34
N ARG A 139 9.28 13.49 -32.46
CA ARG A 139 8.48 14.69 -32.80
C ARG A 139 7.13 14.37 -33.47
N GLU A 140 6.65 13.16 -33.30
CA GLU A 140 5.37 12.65 -33.79
C GLU A 140 4.24 13.00 -32.80
N TYR A 141 4.02 14.31 -32.60
CA TYR A 141 3.08 14.82 -31.59
C TYR A 141 1.63 14.37 -31.78
N GLU A 142 1.20 14.13 -33.02
CA GLU A 142 -0.15 13.68 -33.32
C GLU A 142 -0.35 12.21 -32.94
N GLU A 143 0.65 11.36 -33.20
CA GLU A 143 0.64 9.96 -32.80
C GLU A 143 0.66 9.83 -31.27
N ALA A 144 1.52 10.60 -30.60
CA ALA A 144 1.55 10.69 -29.14
C ALA A 144 0.18 11.12 -28.55
N ASN A 145 -0.54 12.03 -29.23
CA ASN A 145 -1.88 12.44 -28.82
C ASN A 145 -2.91 11.31 -28.96
N GLN A 146 -2.84 10.54 -30.06
CA GLN A 146 -3.70 9.38 -30.26
C GLN A 146 -3.44 8.29 -29.22
N ILE A 147 -2.18 7.99 -28.91
CA ILE A 147 -1.82 7.05 -27.83
C ILE A 147 -2.32 7.56 -26.48
N LEU A 148 -2.15 8.86 -26.20
CA LEU A 148 -2.67 9.49 -24.97
C LEU A 148 -4.19 9.29 -24.83
N ALA A 149 -4.94 9.55 -25.90
CA ALA A 149 -6.40 9.45 -25.90
C ALA A 149 -6.91 8.01 -25.84
N ASN A 150 -6.28 7.10 -26.59
CA ASN A 150 -6.81 5.75 -26.85
C ASN A 150 -6.18 4.65 -25.99
N ARG A 151 -5.04 4.91 -25.35
CA ARG A 151 -4.34 3.94 -24.49
C ARG A 151 -4.14 4.49 -23.09
N ILE A 152 -3.42 5.60 -22.95
CA ILE A 152 -3.03 6.12 -21.62
C ILE A 152 -4.25 6.54 -20.77
N ARG A 153 -5.24 7.25 -21.34
CA ARG A 153 -6.44 7.65 -20.58
C ARG A 153 -7.32 6.47 -20.19
N PRO A 154 -7.68 5.53 -21.09
CA PRO A 154 -8.47 4.35 -20.73
C PRO A 154 -7.75 3.40 -19.77
N LEU A 155 -6.46 3.14 -19.96
CA LEU A 155 -5.69 2.20 -19.13
C LEU A 155 -5.40 2.73 -17.72
N TYR A 156 -5.40 4.06 -17.54
CA TYR A 156 -5.20 4.64 -16.22
C TYR A 156 -6.37 4.39 -15.26
N GLY A 157 -7.63 4.35 -15.72
CA GLY A 157 -8.78 4.10 -14.85
C GLY A 157 -8.71 2.74 -14.14
N PRO A 158 -8.49 1.62 -14.85
CA PRO A 158 -8.27 0.31 -14.25
C PRO A 158 -7.01 0.24 -13.39
N ALA A 159 -5.89 0.82 -13.84
CA ALA A 159 -4.65 0.84 -13.08
C ALA A 159 -4.77 1.66 -11.78
N SER A 160 -5.54 2.76 -11.80
CA SER A 160 -5.79 3.58 -10.61
C SER A 160 -6.81 2.91 -9.69
N THR A 161 -7.82 2.20 -10.18
CA THR A 161 -8.88 1.61 -9.33
C THR A 161 -8.35 0.60 -8.29
N VAL A 162 -7.35 -0.22 -8.65
CA VAL A 162 -6.68 -1.12 -7.69
C VAL A 162 -5.87 -0.33 -6.66
N MET A 163 -5.31 0.80 -7.09
CA MET A 163 -4.48 1.69 -6.28
C MET A 163 -5.29 2.71 -5.45
N ASP A 164 -6.53 3.00 -5.83
CA ASP A 164 -7.49 3.97 -5.27
C ASP A 164 -8.40 3.34 -4.21
N LEU A 165 -8.21 2.05 -3.89
CA LEU A 165 -8.87 1.44 -2.74
C LEU A 165 -8.57 2.33 -1.52
N PRO A 166 -9.60 2.84 -0.81
CA PRO A 166 -9.44 3.86 0.24
C PRO A 166 -8.47 3.47 1.34
N TRP A 167 -8.13 2.18 1.41
CA TRP A 167 -7.11 1.53 2.21
C TRP A 167 -7.06 0.08 1.68
N TRP A 168 -5.86 -0.39 1.36
CA TRP A 168 -5.51 -1.78 1.06
C TRP A 168 -6.27 -2.77 1.98
N PRO A 169 -6.81 -3.91 1.47
CA PRO A 169 -8.11 -4.42 1.88
C PRO A 169 -8.23 -4.69 3.38
N PRO A 170 -9.41 -4.46 3.97
CA PRO A 170 -9.73 -5.06 5.26
C PRO A 170 -9.68 -6.56 5.13
N LYS A 171 -9.06 -7.19 6.12
CA LYS A 171 -9.26 -8.63 6.38
C LYS A 171 -10.71 -8.98 6.75
N SER A 172 -11.63 -8.02 6.83
CA SER A 172 -13.06 -8.30 7.07
C SER A 172 -13.78 -8.65 5.77
N GLU A 173 -14.22 -9.90 5.72
CA GLU A 173 -15.01 -10.50 4.63
C GLU A 173 -16.26 -9.67 4.27
N SER A 174 -16.81 -8.93 5.24
CA SER A 174 -17.99 -8.08 5.08
C SER A 174 -17.76 -6.86 4.17
N TRP A 175 -16.55 -6.31 4.14
CA TRP A 175 -16.22 -5.17 3.29
C TRP A 175 -15.92 -5.64 1.86
N GLN A 176 -15.22 -6.77 1.72
CA GLN A 176 -14.88 -7.38 0.42
C GLN A 176 -16.14 -7.77 -0.39
N LYS A 177 -17.20 -8.23 0.29
CA LYS A 177 -18.51 -8.49 -0.33
C LYS A 177 -19.24 -7.23 -0.78
N LYS A 178 -19.04 -6.08 -0.12
CA LYS A 178 -19.67 -4.80 -0.50
C LYS A 178 -19.08 -4.18 -1.75
N VAL A 179 -17.77 -4.33 -1.98
CA VAL A 179 -17.07 -3.74 -3.14
C VAL A 179 -16.92 -4.68 -4.34
N GLY A 180 -17.56 -5.85 -4.32
CA GLY A 180 -17.63 -6.76 -5.48
C GLY A 180 -16.32 -7.49 -5.80
N VAL A 181 -15.37 -7.53 -4.86
CA VAL A 181 -14.04 -8.14 -5.04
C VAL A 181 -14.07 -9.68 -4.87
N LEU A 182 -15.07 -10.21 -4.16
CA LEU A 182 -15.35 -11.65 -4.11
C LEU A 182 -16.56 -11.99 -4.99
N PRO A 183 -16.54 -13.11 -5.74
CA PRO A 183 -17.73 -13.59 -6.44
C PRO A 183 -18.82 -13.85 -5.41
N ARG A 184 -20.02 -13.27 -5.62
CA ARG A 184 -21.20 -13.61 -4.81
C ARG A 184 -21.43 -15.09 -4.97
N ARG A 185 -21.12 -15.88 -3.93
CA ARG A 185 -21.52 -17.28 -3.88
C ARG A 185 -23.05 -17.31 -3.96
N SER A 186 -23.55 -17.98 -5.00
CA SER A 186 -24.93 -18.43 -5.14
C SER A 186 -25.31 -19.37 -4.00
#